data_AF-A0A1W9QR25-F1
#
_entry.id   AF-A0A1W9QR25-F1
#
_cell.length_a   1.000
_cell.length_b   1.000
_cell.length_c   1.000
_cell.angle_alpha   90.00
_cell.angle_beta   90.00
_cell.angle_gamma   90.00
#
_symmetry.space_group_name_H-M   'P 1'
#
loop_
_entity.id
_entity.type
_entity.pdbx_description
1 polymer ?
#
loop_
_entity_poly.entity_id
_entity_poly.type
_entity_poly.pdbx_seq_one_letter_code
_entity_poly.pdbx_strand_id
1 'polypeptide(L)' 'MQMQMPIFPTTTKLLSPSWGVFEKDNFVYYLHNGSPVHIHEKDSLNTYRYVTASLIENHSCSTTALGEVFGVGPRNLV' A
#
# COMPACT_ATOMS: atom_id res chain seq x y z
N MET A 1 11.96 -2.02 -16.75
CA MET A 1 10.55 -1.60 -16.60
C MET A 1 9.69 -2.57 -17.39
N GLN A 2 8.83 -3.34 -16.74
CA GLN A 2 7.88 -4.23 -17.40
C GLN A 2 6.54 -3.51 -17.50
N MET A 3 5.96 -3.48 -18.70
CA MET A 3 4.68 -2.82 -18.96
C MET A 3 3.57 -3.59 -18.23
N GLN A 4 2.88 -2.94 -17.30
CA GLN A 4 1.67 -3.51 -16.70
C GLN A 4 0.49 -3.24 -17.63
N MET A 5 -0.28 -4.30 -17.93
CA MET A 5 -1.57 -4.13 -18.62
C MET A 5 -2.54 -3.39 -17.71
N PRO A 6 -3.45 -2.54 -18.23
CA PRO A 6 -4.48 -1.90 -17.42
C PRO A 6 -5.47 -2.96 -16.92
N ILE A 7 -5.15 -3.56 -15.79
CA ILE A 7 -6.10 -4.34 -15.00
C ILE A 7 -6.86 -3.30 -14.18
N PHE A 8 -8.18 -3.24 -14.33
CA PHE A 8 -9.08 -2.47 -13.46
C PHE A 8 -9.62 -3.40 -12.38
N PRO A 9 -8.91 -3.60 -11.25
CA PRO A 9 -9.45 -4.35 -10.14
C PRO A 9 -10.53 -3.52 -9.45
N THR A 10 -11.66 -4.14 -9.12
CA THR A 10 -12.75 -3.49 -8.37
C THR A 10 -12.38 -3.20 -6.90
N THR A 11 -11.28 -3.76 -6.39
CA THR A 11 -10.94 -3.74 -4.95
C THR A 11 -9.52 -3.26 -4.62
N THR A 12 -8.57 -3.30 -5.57
CA THR A 12 -7.16 -2.97 -5.30
C THR A 12 -6.86 -1.53 -5.72
N LYS A 13 -6.37 -0.72 -4.80
CA LYS A 13 -5.87 0.63 -5.09
C LYS A 13 -4.36 0.56 -5.38
N LEU A 14 -3.91 1.28 -6.40
CA LEU A 14 -2.48 1.38 -6.69
C LEU A 14 -1.84 2.48 -5.85
N LEU A 15 -0.72 2.15 -5.22
CA LEU A 15 0.16 3.09 -4.51
C LEU A 15 1.28 3.59 -5.42
N SER A 16 1.66 2.78 -6.42
CA SER A 16 2.58 3.12 -7.49
C SER A 16 2.38 2.14 -8.65
N PRO A 17 3.08 2.28 -9.79
CA PRO A 17 2.95 1.33 -10.91
C PRO A 17 3.29 -0.13 -10.58
N SER A 18 4.03 -0.40 -9.49
CA SER A 18 4.37 -1.77 -9.07
C SER A 18 3.77 -2.15 -7.71
N TRP A 19 3.17 -1.20 -6.99
CA TRP A 19 2.62 -1.43 -5.66
C TRP A 19 1.11 -1.23 -5.60
N GLY A 20 0.42 -2.21 -5.02
CA GLY A 20 -1.03 -2.16 -4.80
C GLY A 20 -1.39 -2.45 -3.35
N VAL A 21 -2.59 -2.06 -2.95
CA VAL A 21 -3.15 -2.34 -1.63
C VAL A 21 -4.63 -2.71 -1.74
N PHE A 22 -5.07 -3.71 -0.97
CA PHE A 22 -6.47 -4.08 -0.84
C PHE A 22 -6.78 -4.60 0.56
N GLU A 23 -8.06 -4.56 0.94
CA GLU A 23 -8.55 -5.11 2.20
C GLU A 23 -9.29 -6.44 1.94
N LYS A 24 -9.06 -7.44 2.78
CA LYS A 24 -9.78 -8.72 2.79
C LYS A 24 -9.73 -9.36 4.18
N ASP A 25 -10.84 -9.92 4.65
CA ASP A 25 -10.93 -10.69 5.90
C ASP A 25 -10.35 -9.96 7.13
N ASN A 26 -10.58 -8.65 7.26
CA ASN A 26 -10.03 -7.75 8.30
C ASN A 26 -8.51 -7.54 8.24
N PHE A 27 -7.87 -7.87 7.12
CA PHE A 27 -6.47 -7.58 6.85
C PHE A 27 -6.31 -6.67 5.64
N VAL A 28 -5.26 -5.85 5.69
CA VAL A 28 -4.82 -5.01 4.58
C VAL A 28 -3.55 -5.62 4.00
N TYR A 29 -3.60 -5.95 2.72
CA TYR A 29 -2.54 -6.60 1.97
C TYR A 29 -1.85 -5.58 1.05
N TYR A 30 -0.52 -5.60 1.05
CA TYR A 30 0.32 -4.79 0.17
C TYR A 30 0.99 -5.70 -0.84
N LEU A 31 0.74 -5.41 -2.10
CA LEU A 31 1.18 -6.18 -3.23
C LEU A 31 2.37 -5.50 -3.89
N HIS A 32 3.43 -6.26 -4.16
CA HIS A 32 4.48 -5.86 -5.08
C HIS A 32 4.38 -6.74 -6.34
N ASN A 33 4.14 -6.12 -7.49
CA ASN A 33 3.90 -6.81 -8.77
C ASN A 33 2.84 -7.93 -8.66
N GLY A 34 1.79 -7.69 -7.87
CA GLY A 34 0.70 -8.64 -7.66
C GLY A 34 0.95 -9.71 -6.60
N SER A 35 2.16 -9.81 -6.04
CA SER A 35 2.46 -10.73 -4.94
C SER A 35 2.34 -10.03 -3.59
N PRO A 36 1.66 -10.61 -2.58
CA PRO A 36 1.57 -10.03 -1.24
C PRO A 36 2.93 -10.07 -0.54
N VAL A 37 3.44 -8.90 -0.14
CA VAL A 37 4.73 -8.73 0.55
C VAL A 37 4.55 -8.28 1.99
N HIS A 38 3.55 -7.43 2.24
CA HIS A 38 3.17 -7.04 3.60
C HIS A 38 1.69 -7.31 3.86
N ILE A 39 1.39 -7.56 5.13
CA ILE A 39 0.04 -7.71 5.65
C ILE A 39 -0.01 -7.04 7.03
N HIS A 40 -1.11 -6.37 7.33
CA HIS A 40 -1.46 -6.06 8.71
C HIS A 40 -2.94 -6.24 8.95
N GLU A 41 -3.31 -6.45 10.21
CA GLU A 41 -4.70 -6.36 10.65
C GLU A 41 -5.19 -4.93 10.53
N LYS A 42 -6.40 -4.74 10.01
CA LYS A 42 -7.00 -3.43 9.68
C LYS A 42 -6.89 -2.39 10.80
N ASP A 43 -7.05 -2.83 12.04
CA ASP A 43 -7.06 -1.94 13.21
C ASP A 43 -5.68 -1.79 13.87
N SER A 44 -4.66 -2.50 13.39
CA SER A 44 -3.30 -2.42 13.91
C SER A 44 -2.53 -1.22 13.36
N LEU A 45 -2.69 -0.07 14.03
CA LEU A 45 -1.98 1.17 13.69
C LEU A 45 -0.44 1.03 13.76
N ASN A 46 0.07 0.19 14.67
CA ASN A 46 1.51 -0.01 14.81
C ASN A 46 2.09 -0.72 13.59
N THR A 47 1.45 -1.80 13.14
CA THR A 47 1.90 -2.53 11.95
C THR A 47 1.63 -1.73 10.67
N TYR A 48 0.53 -0.99 10.61
CA TYR A 48 0.25 -0.02 9.54
C TYR A 48 1.43 0.95 9.36
N ARG A 49 1.83 1.66 10.43
CA ARG A 49 2.94 2.63 10.39
C ARG A 49 4.26 1.98 10.02
N TYR A 50 4.53 0.80 10.55
CA TYR A 50 5.74 0.06 10.20
C TYR A 50 5.80 -0.24 8.69
N VAL A 51 4.70 -0.72 8.10
CA VAL A 51 4.64 -1.03 6.67
C VAL A 51 4.76 0.26 5.84
N THR A 52 3.99 1.30 6.15
CA THR A 52 4.03 2.55 5.38
C THR A 52 5.39 3.24 5.46
N ALA A 53 6.02 3.28 6.64
CA ALA A 53 7.37 3.79 6.81
C ALA A 53 8.39 2.97 6.00
N SER A 54 8.31 1.64 6.03
CA SER A 54 9.17 0.77 5.22
C SER A 54 9.03 1.03 3.72
N LEU A 55 7.80 1.24 3.22
CA LEU A 55 7.57 1.57 1.81
C LEU A 55 8.16 2.92 1.41
N ILE A 56 8.16 3.90 2.31
CA ILE A 56 8.74 5.23 2.10
C ILE A 56 10.26 5.15 2.11
N GLU A 57 10.85 4.54 3.14
CA GLU A 57 12.30 4.38 3.30
C GLU A 57 12.93 3.60 2.15
N ASN A 58 12.24 2.57 1.64
CA ASN A 58 12.70 1.79 0.49
C ASN A 58 12.39 2.45 -0.86
N HIS A 59 11.93 3.71 -0.88
CA HIS A 59 11.51 4.44 -2.09
C HIS A 59 10.50 3.69 -2.98
N SER A 60 9.71 2.80 -2.37
CA SER A 60 8.74 1.95 -3.05
C SER A 60 7.44 2.69 -3.35
N CYS A 61 7.03 3.58 -2.44
CA CYS A 61 5.85 4.43 -2.56
C CYS A 61 6.16 5.84 -2.05
N SER A 62 5.53 6.86 -2.61
CA SER A 62 5.63 8.22 -2.09
C SER A 62 4.66 8.43 -0.93
N THR A 63 5.00 9.36 -0.02
CA THR A 63 4.10 9.79 1.06
C THR A 63 2.79 10.35 0.52
N THR A 64 2.83 11.05 -0.61
CA THR A 64 1.63 11.59 -1.28
C THR A 64 0.69 10.47 -1.72
N ALA A 65 1.19 9.45 -2.44
CA ALA A 65 0.36 8.36 -2.94
C ALA A 65 -0.26 7.53 -1.81
N LEU A 66 0.52 7.27 -0.75
CA LEU A 66 0.02 6.64 0.47
C LEU A 66 -1.07 7.49 1.13
N GLY A 67 -0.84 8.79 1.29
CA GLY A 67 -1.80 9.71 1.90
C GLY A 67 -3.12 9.80 1.14
N GLU A 68 -3.06 9.85 -0.21
CA GLU A 68 -4.24 9.86 -1.07
C GLU A 68 -5.04 8.56 -0.99
N VAL A 69 -4.37 7.41 -0.99
CA VAL A 69 -5.03 6.09 -0.96
C VAL A 69 -5.68 5.80 0.40
N PHE A 70 -5.00 6.16 1.49
CA PHE A 70 -5.47 5.94 2.87
C PHE A 70 -6.28 7.10 3.45
N GLY A 71 -6.33 8.25 2.78
CA GLY A 71 -7.07 9.43 3.25
C GLY A 71 -6.45 10.07 4.51
N VAL A 72 -5.14 10.00 4.67
CA VAL A 72 -4.42 10.51 5.85
C VAL A 72 -3.31 11.48 5.48
N GLY A 73 -2.99 12.40 6.41
CA GLY A 73 -1.84 13.28 6.26
C GLY A 73 -0.50 12.56 6.47
N PRO A 74 0.63 13.13 5.96
CA PRO A 74 1.95 12.49 6.02
C PRO A 74 2.42 12.10 7.43
N ARG A 75 2.02 12.88 8.45
CA ARG A 75 2.37 12.62 9.86
C ARG A 75 1.80 11.30 10.39
N ASN A 76 0.77 10.74 9.76
CA ASN A 76 0.17 9.48 10.18
C ASN A 76 0.79 8.25 9.49
N LEU A 77 1.69 8.46 8.51
CA LEU A 77 2.34 7.40 7.73
C LEU A 77 3.68 6.93 8.33
N VAL A 78 4.18 7.64 9.34
CA VAL A 78 5.45 7.42 10.05
C VAL A 78 5.22 7.36 11.56
#